data_AF-W5SQ14-F1
#
_entry.id   AF-W5SQ14-F1
#
_cell.length_a   1.000
_cell.length_b   1.000
_cell.length_c   1.000
_cell.angle_alpha   90.00
_cell.angle_beta   90.00
_cell.angle_gamma   90.00
#
_symmetry.space_group_name_H-M   'P 1'
#
loop_
_entity.id
_entity.type
_entity.pdbx_description
1 polymer ?
#
loop_
_entity_poly.entity_id
_entity_poly.type
_entity_poly.pdbx_seq_one_letter_code
_entity_poly.pdbx_strand_id
1 'polypeptide(L)'
;MVFTRLITIMCHMFLFYVLIIFLISANVESYCENNFFCYKRYSKEFKSGSISRISFWEQSMTKVAKEQIKSDPYKGDYTKAILEGYPAYFLKFTIAGECRAVNIKSIVFDGAEAEVSVFELYEPSAQLATIKDFQMGDPRFNEKFLKILFPVPVHNTFTIALRRRFVDKLKNLDRIKVTLTSHYDKEFVLETDNFIKNHGF
;
A
#
# COMPACT_ATOMS: atom_id res chain seq x y z
N MET A 1 14.18 -46.44 18.56
CA MET A 1 13.03 -45.61 19.02
C MET A 1 13.43 -44.22 19.52
N VAL A 2 14.65 -44.02 20.05
CA VAL A 2 15.13 -42.70 20.53
C VAL A 2 15.51 -41.74 19.39
N PHE A 3 16.08 -42.26 18.30
CA PHE A 3 16.50 -41.47 17.13
C PHE A 3 15.34 -40.80 16.39
N THR A 4 14.21 -41.50 16.24
CA THR A 4 13.00 -40.95 15.61
C THR A 4 12.42 -39.80 16.42
N ARG A 5 12.37 -39.91 17.76
CA ARG A 5 11.90 -38.81 18.64
C ARG A 5 12.78 -37.55 18.54
N LEU A 6 14.09 -37.70 18.47
CA LEU A 6 15.02 -36.57 18.32
C LEU A 6 14.83 -35.83 16.98
N ILE A 7 14.63 -36.58 15.89
CA ILE A 7 14.37 -36.01 14.56
C ILE A 7 13.04 -35.25 14.56
N THR A 8 11.98 -35.79 15.17
CA THR A 8 10.67 -35.10 15.22
C THR A 8 10.74 -33.80 16.02
N ILE A 9 11.47 -33.79 17.14
CA ILE A 9 11.69 -32.57 17.95
C ILE A 9 12.48 -31.53 17.16
N MET A 10 13.54 -31.93 16.46
CA MET A 10 14.31 -31.02 15.60
C MET A 10 13.47 -30.45 14.46
N CYS A 11 12.64 -31.27 13.80
CA CYS A 11 11.72 -30.80 12.76
C CYS A 11 10.67 -29.82 13.32
N HIS A 12 10.10 -30.08 14.49
CA HIS A 12 9.16 -29.15 15.12
C HIS A 12 9.81 -27.83 15.52
N MET A 13 11.03 -27.87 16.07
CA MET A 13 11.78 -26.67 16.41
C MET A 13 12.15 -25.86 15.16
N PHE A 14 12.54 -26.52 14.06
CA PHE A 14 12.81 -25.87 12.78
C PHE A 14 11.54 -25.24 12.18
N LEU A 15 10.41 -25.95 12.20
CA LEU A 15 9.12 -25.42 11.78
C LEU A 15 8.70 -24.21 12.61
N PHE A 16 8.87 -24.26 13.94
CA PHE A 16 8.62 -23.12 14.83
C PHE A 16 9.52 -21.92 14.52
N TYR A 17 10.82 -22.15 14.30
CA TYR A 17 11.76 -21.08 13.93
C TYR A 17 11.41 -20.44 12.59
N VAL A 18 11.06 -21.26 11.59
CA VAL A 18 10.60 -20.76 10.28
C VAL A 18 9.31 -19.94 10.46
N LEU A 19 8.34 -20.42 11.23
CA LEU A 19 7.10 -19.70 11.54
C LEU A 19 7.36 -18.36 12.24
N ILE A 20 8.26 -18.32 13.23
CA ILE A 20 8.63 -17.08 13.95
C ILE A 20 9.29 -16.07 12.99
N ILE A 21 10.21 -16.52 12.12
CA ILE A 21 10.87 -15.64 11.14
C ILE A 21 9.84 -15.12 10.11
N PHE A 22 8.86 -15.92 9.71
CA PHE A 22 7.76 -15.47 8.85
C PHE A 22 6.88 -14.42 9.56
N LEU A 23 6.60 -14.58 10.85
CA LEU A 23 5.82 -13.64 11.66
C LEU A 23 6.53 -12.28 11.86
N ILE A 24 7.86 -12.24 11.88
CA ILE A 24 8.64 -10.99 12.05
C ILE A 24 8.65 -10.13 10.76
N SER A 25 8.28 -10.68 9.60
CA SER A 25 8.33 -9.95 8.32
C SER A 25 7.25 -8.88 8.16
N ALA A 26 6.19 -8.93 8.97
CA ALA A 26 5.07 -7.99 8.92
C ALA A 26 5.02 -7.15 10.20
N ASN A 27 4.92 -5.83 10.05
CA ASN A 27 4.82 -4.87 11.15
C ASN A 27 3.50 -4.09 11.04
N VAL A 28 2.76 -4.01 12.14
CA VAL A 28 1.58 -3.15 12.28
C VAL A 28 1.85 -2.14 13.38
N GLU A 29 1.78 -0.87 13.03
CA GLU A 29 1.97 0.24 13.95
C GLU A 29 0.77 1.19 13.91
N SER A 30 0.52 1.87 15.02
CA SER A 30 -0.48 2.94 15.10
C SER A 30 0.10 4.09 15.90
N TYR A 31 0.00 5.30 15.36
CA TYR A 31 0.54 6.49 15.98
C TYR A 31 -0.28 7.71 15.55
N CYS A 32 -0.27 8.79 16.33
CA CYS A 32 -0.86 10.06 15.94
C CYS A 32 0.23 11.12 15.81
N GLU A 33 0.19 11.85 14.71
CA GLU A 33 1.10 12.96 14.45
C GLU A 33 0.36 14.25 14.82
N ASN A 34 0.85 14.89 15.89
CA ASN A 34 0.22 16.06 16.48
C ASN A 34 -1.26 15.81 16.84
N ASN A 35 -2.03 16.89 16.93
CA ASN A 35 -3.48 16.84 17.13
C ASN A 35 -4.25 16.74 15.82
N PHE A 36 -3.63 16.42 14.68
CA PHE A 36 -4.27 16.51 13.36
C PHE A 36 -4.63 15.16 12.74
N PHE A 37 -3.68 14.21 12.72
CA PHE A 37 -3.87 12.92 12.06
C PHE A 37 -3.43 11.77 12.94
N CYS A 38 -4.16 10.66 12.84
CA CYS A 38 -3.75 9.36 13.34
C CYS A 38 -3.55 8.42 12.17
N TYR A 39 -2.54 7.57 12.29
CA TYR A 39 -2.13 6.62 11.28
C TYR A 39 -2.20 5.22 11.85
N LYS A 40 -2.63 4.29 11.00
CA LYS A 40 -2.44 2.85 11.18
C LYS A 40 -1.68 2.36 9.98
N ARG A 41 -0.54 1.71 10.16
CA ARG A 41 0.31 1.26 9.06
C ARG A 41 0.62 -0.23 9.20
N TYR A 42 0.46 -0.95 8.10
CA TYR A 42 0.96 -2.29 7.87
C TYR A 42 2.16 -2.21 6.93
N SER A 43 3.24 -2.94 7.21
CA SER A 43 4.35 -3.13 6.28
C SER A 43 4.75 -4.59 6.25
N LYS A 44 5.04 -5.14 5.07
CA LYS A 44 5.56 -6.50 4.94
C LYS A 44 6.66 -6.56 3.90
N GLU A 45 7.76 -7.21 4.26
CA GLU A 45 8.86 -7.53 3.36
C GLU A 45 8.71 -8.94 2.80
N PHE A 46 9.02 -9.10 1.52
CA PHE A 46 8.97 -10.36 0.79
C PHE A 46 10.38 -10.77 0.41
N LYS A 47 10.73 -12.02 0.72
CA LYS A 47 12.07 -12.57 0.43
C LYS A 47 12.26 -12.99 -1.03
N SER A 48 11.17 -13.11 -1.78
CA SER A 48 11.15 -13.54 -3.17
C SER A 48 10.09 -12.78 -3.96
N GLY A 49 10.26 -12.77 -5.29
CA GLY A 49 9.44 -11.98 -6.19
C GLY A 49 10.03 -10.60 -6.47
N SER A 50 9.45 -9.90 -7.43
CA SER A 50 9.96 -8.61 -7.89
C SER A 50 9.51 -7.43 -7.02
N ILE A 51 8.43 -7.62 -6.24
CA ILE A 51 7.99 -6.68 -5.21
C ILE A 51 8.60 -7.11 -3.88
N SER A 52 9.57 -6.36 -3.39
CA SER A 52 10.31 -6.68 -2.16
C SER A 52 9.60 -6.22 -0.90
N ARG A 53 8.72 -5.23 -0.99
CA ARG A 53 7.98 -4.71 0.17
C ARG A 53 6.65 -4.08 -0.24
N ILE A 54 5.66 -4.21 0.64
CA ILE A 54 4.48 -3.34 0.64
C ILE A 54 4.38 -2.56 1.95
N SER A 55 3.74 -1.39 1.88
CA SER A 55 3.27 -0.63 3.03
C SER A 55 1.87 -0.11 2.76
N PHE A 56 0.93 -0.44 3.63
CA PHE A 56 -0.44 0.05 3.57
C PHE A 56 -0.70 0.91 4.79
N TRP A 57 -1.28 2.09 4.63
CA TRP A 57 -1.68 2.88 5.78
C TRP A 57 -3.02 3.57 5.59
N GLU A 58 -3.75 3.61 6.71
CA GLU A 58 -4.90 4.48 6.90
C GLU A 58 -4.40 5.76 7.58
N GLN A 59 -4.85 6.90 7.07
CA GLN A 59 -4.71 8.21 7.69
C GLN A 59 -6.11 8.72 8.06
N SER A 60 -6.33 8.92 9.35
CA SER A 60 -7.60 9.34 9.93
C SER A 60 -7.45 10.71 10.59
N MET A 61 -8.38 11.64 10.33
CA MET A 61 -8.41 12.93 11.03
C MET A 61 -8.86 12.76 12.47
N THR A 62 -8.18 13.45 13.39
CA THR A 62 -8.60 13.55 14.79
C THR A 62 -9.93 14.32 14.91
N LYS A 63 -10.59 14.20 16.06
CA LYS A 63 -11.80 15.00 16.36
C LYS A 63 -11.49 16.50 16.32
N VAL A 64 -10.37 16.91 16.92
CA VAL A 64 -9.91 18.30 16.97
C VAL A 64 -9.72 18.88 15.56
N ALA A 65 -9.06 18.15 14.66
CA ALA A 65 -8.89 18.59 13.27
C ALA A 65 -10.23 18.75 12.54
N LYS A 66 -11.14 17.77 12.72
CA LYS A 66 -12.48 17.84 12.11
C LYS A 66 -13.26 19.06 12.61
N GLU A 67 -13.20 19.36 13.90
CA GLU A 67 -13.85 20.54 14.49
C GLU A 67 -13.24 21.85 13.98
N GLN A 68 -11.92 21.93 13.91
CA GLN A 68 -11.22 23.10 13.36
C GLN A 68 -11.61 23.36 11.90
N ILE A 69 -11.63 22.33 11.04
CA ILE A 69 -12.04 22.46 9.64
C ILE A 69 -13.50 22.90 9.53
N LYS A 70 -14.40 22.35 10.37
CA LYS A 70 -15.81 22.76 10.40
C LYS A 70 -16.03 24.19 10.89
N SER A 71 -15.14 24.68 11.75
CA SER A 71 -15.24 26.03 12.32
C SER A 71 -14.75 27.14 11.38
N ASP A 72 -14.13 26.79 10.26
CA ASP A 72 -13.61 27.74 9.27
C ASP A 72 -14.73 28.21 8.33
N PRO A 73 -15.24 29.45 8.49
CA PRO A 73 -16.40 29.93 7.73
C PRO A 73 -16.07 30.21 6.26
N TYR A 74 -14.79 30.27 5.90
CA TYR A 74 -14.34 30.62 4.54
C TYR A 74 -14.21 29.39 3.63
N LYS A 75 -14.44 28.18 4.15
CA LYS A 75 -14.20 26.92 3.41
C LYS A 75 -15.43 26.22 2.86
N GLY A 76 -16.66 26.74 3.02
CA GLY A 76 -17.87 26.28 2.31
C GLY A 76 -17.89 24.80 1.89
N ASP A 77 -18.03 24.54 0.57
CA ASP A 77 -18.02 23.19 -0.02
C ASP A 77 -16.66 22.47 0.08
N TYR A 78 -15.57 23.23 0.21
CA TYR A 78 -14.22 22.70 0.38
C TYR A 78 -14.06 21.95 1.72
N THR A 79 -14.72 22.41 2.79
CA THR A 79 -14.79 21.68 4.08
C THR A 79 -15.42 20.30 3.90
N LYS A 80 -16.50 20.19 3.13
CA LYS A 80 -17.17 18.92 2.87
C LYS A 80 -16.26 17.97 2.09
N ALA A 81 -15.64 18.46 1.01
CA ALA A 81 -14.70 17.67 0.21
C ALA A 81 -13.53 17.13 1.04
N ILE A 82 -12.95 17.96 1.92
CA ILE A 82 -11.89 17.53 2.83
C ILE A 82 -12.39 16.40 3.73
N LEU A 83 -13.52 16.57 4.42
CA LEU A 83 -14.01 15.57 5.37
C LEU A 83 -14.38 14.24 4.70
N GLU A 84 -14.87 14.29 3.46
CA GLU A 84 -15.18 13.10 2.65
C GLU A 84 -13.93 12.34 2.18
N GLY A 85 -12.80 13.03 2.06
CA GLY A 85 -11.51 12.43 1.70
C GLY A 85 -10.90 11.55 2.79
N TYR A 86 -11.40 11.61 4.03
CA TYR A 86 -10.86 10.87 5.18
C TYR A 86 -11.85 9.83 5.77
N PRO A 87 -11.38 8.66 6.24
CA PRO A 87 -9.99 8.21 6.25
C PRO A 87 -9.44 8.00 4.83
N ALA A 88 -8.19 8.43 4.65
CA ALA A 88 -7.46 8.25 3.41
C ALA A 88 -6.62 6.98 3.52
N TYR A 89 -6.61 6.18 2.47
CA TYR A 89 -5.86 4.93 2.44
C TYR A 89 -4.80 5.00 1.37
N PHE A 90 -3.63 4.46 1.65
CA PHE A 90 -2.52 4.47 0.73
C PHE A 90 -1.85 3.11 0.70
N LEU A 91 -1.42 2.70 -0.49
CA LEU A 91 -0.67 1.46 -0.70
C LEU A 91 0.60 1.79 -1.46
N LYS A 92 1.74 1.50 -0.83
CA LYS A 92 3.07 1.66 -1.39
C LYS A 92 3.66 0.30 -1.72
N PHE A 93 4.21 0.19 -2.92
CA PHE A 93 4.99 -0.94 -3.39
C PHE A 93 6.45 -0.53 -3.50
N THR A 94 7.35 -1.46 -3.15
CA THR A 94 8.77 -1.35 -3.45
C THR A 94 9.15 -2.48 -4.40
N ILE A 95 9.62 -2.12 -5.58
CA ILE A 95 10.21 -3.03 -6.56
C ILE A 95 11.73 -2.94 -6.43
N ALA A 96 12.39 -4.08 -6.26
CA ALA A 96 13.84 -4.17 -6.15
C ALA A 96 14.42 -5.06 -7.26
N GLY A 97 15.69 -4.84 -7.59
CA GLY A 97 16.43 -5.68 -8.55
C GLY A 97 16.45 -5.16 -9.98
N GLU A 98 15.65 -4.14 -10.31
CA GLU A 98 15.74 -3.49 -11.63
C GLU A 98 16.90 -2.50 -11.66
N CYS A 99 17.73 -2.57 -12.71
CA CYS A 99 18.80 -1.59 -12.96
C CYS A 99 18.28 -0.33 -13.70
N ARG A 100 17.00 0.00 -13.55
CA ARG A 100 16.36 1.16 -14.19
C ARG A 100 15.22 1.69 -13.33
N ALA A 101 14.85 2.94 -13.57
CA ALA A 101 13.63 3.51 -13.00
C ALA A 101 12.40 2.76 -13.53
N VAL A 102 11.42 2.51 -12.67
CA VAL A 102 10.17 1.80 -13.01
C VAL A 102 8.98 2.69 -12.69
N ASN A 103 8.39 3.28 -13.73
CA ASN A 103 7.03 3.82 -13.66
C ASN A 103 6.00 2.76 -14.01
N ILE A 104 4.86 2.81 -13.32
CA ILE A 104 3.72 1.90 -13.48
C ILE A 104 2.64 2.59 -14.31
N LYS A 105 2.23 1.95 -15.42
CA LYS A 105 1.19 2.47 -16.33
C LYS A 105 -0.18 1.86 -16.10
N SER A 106 -0.26 0.69 -15.46
CA SER A 106 -1.52 0.06 -15.10
C SER A 106 -1.38 -0.81 -13.86
N ILE A 107 -2.49 -0.96 -13.15
CA ILE A 107 -2.62 -1.78 -11.95
C ILE A 107 -3.91 -2.58 -12.06
N VAL A 108 -3.82 -3.88 -11.80
CA VAL A 108 -4.98 -4.77 -11.74
C VAL A 108 -5.05 -5.39 -10.35
N PHE A 109 -6.22 -5.32 -9.74
CA PHE A 109 -6.55 -6.01 -8.49
C PHE A 109 -7.42 -7.22 -8.82
N ASP A 110 -6.85 -8.42 -8.69
CA ASP A 110 -7.59 -9.63 -9.03
C ASP A 110 -8.74 -9.84 -8.02
N GLY A 111 -9.94 -10.10 -8.54
CA GLY A 111 -11.15 -10.25 -7.74
C GLY A 111 -11.83 -8.94 -7.33
N ALA A 112 -11.28 -7.77 -7.70
CA ALA A 112 -11.91 -6.48 -7.44
C ALA A 112 -11.74 -5.51 -8.62
N GLU A 113 -12.79 -5.39 -9.45
CA GLU A 113 -12.83 -4.37 -10.50
C GLU A 113 -12.70 -2.97 -9.89
N ALA A 114 -11.80 -2.18 -10.50
CA ALA A 114 -11.34 -0.92 -9.97
C ALA A 114 -11.18 0.12 -11.08
N GLU A 115 -11.76 1.29 -10.88
CA GLU A 115 -11.51 2.44 -11.76
C GLU A 115 -10.35 3.30 -11.24
N VAL A 116 -9.39 3.58 -12.14
CA VAL A 116 -8.23 4.42 -11.85
C VAL A 116 -8.50 5.90 -12.10
N SER A 117 -7.91 6.75 -11.27
CA SER A 117 -7.77 8.19 -11.51
C SER A 117 -6.28 8.51 -11.71
N VAL A 118 -5.92 9.18 -12.81
CA VAL A 118 -4.52 9.46 -13.16
C VAL A 118 -4.27 10.95 -13.08
N PHE A 119 -3.65 11.40 -11.99
CA PHE A 119 -3.27 12.81 -11.76
C PHE A 119 -2.28 12.92 -10.61
N GLU A 120 -1.61 14.06 -10.45
CA GLU A 120 -0.75 14.34 -9.30
C GLU A 120 -1.56 14.89 -8.13
N LEU A 121 -1.39 14.30 -6.94
CA LEU A 121 -1.99 14.81 -5.70
C LEU A 121 -1.19 16.01 -5.19
N TYR A 122 -1.59 17.22 -5.58
CA TYR A 122 -0.98 18.48 -5.13
C TYR A 122 -1.67 19.05 -3.89
N GLU A 123 -2.99 18.92 -3.80
CA GLU A 123 -3.81 19.28 -2.64
C GLU A 123 -4.53 18.02 -2.13
N PRO A 124 -3.85 17.18 -1.33
CA PRO A 124 -4.31 15.82 -1.06
C PRO A 124 -5.72 15.80 -0.48
N SER A 125 -6.04 16.68 0.46
CA SER A 125 -7.26 16.59 1.26
C SER A 125 -8.56 16.67 0.46
N ALA A 126 -8.71 17.62 -0.46
CA ALA A 126 -9.91 17.75 -1.29
C ALA A 126 -9.89 16.80 -2.50
N GLN A 127 -8.72 16.61 -3.12
CA GLN A 127 -8.58 15.74 -4.29
C GLN A 127 -8.87 14.26 -3.94
N LEU A 128 -8.57 13.83 -2.71
CA LEU A 128 -8.88 12.49 -2.20
C LEU A 128 -10.37 12.11 -2.35
N ALA A 129 -11.29 13.06 -2.16
CA ALA A 129 -12.72 12.80 -2.31
C ALA A 129 -13.15 12.57 -3.77
N THR A 130 -12.37 13.09 -4.72
CA THR A 130 -12.66 13.00 -6.16
C THR A 130 -12.11 11.73 -6.80
N ILE A 131 -11.24 11.00 -6.09
CA ILE A 131 -10.69 9.72 -6.55
C ILE A 131 -11.85 8.76 -6.84
N LYS A 132 -11.72 7.99 -7.92
CA LYS A 132 -12.62 6.89 -8.25
C LYS A 132 -12.43 5.74 -7.26
N ASP A 133 -11.78 4.64 -7.64
CA ASP A 133 -11.47 3.56 -6.70
C ASP A 133 -10.05 3.68 -6.17
N PHE A 134 -9.11 4.07 -7.03
CA PHE A 134 -7.76 4.44 -6.63
C PHE A 134 -7.19 5.54 -7.54
N GLN A 135 -6.14 6.20 -7.06
CA GLN A 135 -5.36 7.19 -7.79
C GLN A 135 -3.92 6.73 -7.94
N MET A 136 -3.34 7.03 -9.10
CA MET A 136 -1.90 6.93 -9.36
C MET A 136 -1.40 8.16 -10.10
N GLY A 137 -0.09 8.42 -10.04
CA GLY A 137 0.56 9.50 -10.81
C GLY A 137 0.59 9.21 -12.31
N ASP A 138 0.92 10.22 -13.12
CA ASP A 138 1.10 10.03 -14.57
C ASP A 138 2.31 9.09 -14.82
N PRO A 139 2.12 7.97 -15.55
CA PRO A 139 3.21 7.05 -15.87
C PRO A 139 4.34 7.66 -16.70
N ARG A 140 4.11 8.80 -17.35
CA ARG A 140 5.09 9.55 -18.14
C ARG A 140 5.84 10.59 -17.30
N PHE A 141 5.57 10.68 -16.00
CA PHE A 141 6.32 11.58 -15.14
C PHE A 141 7.82 11.25 -15.25
N ASN A 142 8.63 12.26 -15.59
CA ASN A 142 10.07 12.13 -15.76
C ASN A 142 10.52 11.11 -16.85
N GLU A 143 9.89 11.10 -18.03
CA GLU A 143 10.22 10.16 -19.14
C GLU A 143 11.73 10.05 -19.47
N LYS A 144 12.49 11.15 -19.32
CA LYS A 144 13.94 11.15 -19.55
C LYS A 144 14.67 10.18 -18.62
N PHE A 145 14.26 10.08 -17.36
CA PHE A 145 14.85 9.17 -16.38
C PHE A 145 14.53 7.70 -16.65
N LEU A 146 13.41 7.41 -17.31
CA LEU A 146 12.99 6.04 -17.65
C LEU A 146 13.91 5.36 -18.66
N LYS A 147 14.70 6.15 -19.40
CA LYS A 147 15.67 5.66 -20.39
C LYS A 147 17.04 5.35 -19.79
N ILE A 148 17.27 5.68 -18.50
CA ILE A 148 18.56 5.52 -17.84
C ILE A 148 18.70 4.10 -17.31
N LEU A 149 19.83 3.46 -17.65
CA LEU A 149 20.27 2.22 -17.02
C LEU A 149 21.35 2.55 -15.98
N PHE A 150 21.08 2.15 -14.75
CA PHE A 150 22.03 2.28 -13.65
C PHE A 150 22.97 1.08 -13.62
N PRO A 151 24.23 1.26 -13.22
CA PRO A 151 25.19 0.15 -13.09
C PRO A 151 24.87 -0.75 -11.88
N VAL A 152 23.93 -0.33 -11.03
CA VAL A 152 23.49 -1.04 -9.83
C VAL A 152 21.97 -1.11 -9.79
N PRO A 153 21.38 -2.16 -9.18
CA PRO A 153 19.94 -2.20 -8.95
C PRO A 153 19.47 -1.00 -8.14
N VAL A 154 18.30 -0.46 -8.50
CA VAL A 154 17.66 0.64 -7.79
C VAL A 154 16.37 0.18 -7.13
N HIS A 155 16.02 0.84 -6.02
CA HIS A 155 14.74 0.63 -5.35
C HIS A 155 13.70 1.58 -5.93
N ASN A 156 12.73 1.01 -6.62
CA ASN A 156 11.61 1.77 -7.19
C ASN A 156 10.46 1.73 -6.20
N THR A 157 10.01 2.90 -5.76
CA THR A 157 8.84 3.00 -4.88
C THR A 157 7.69 3.67 -5.59
N PHE A 158 6.50 3.09 -5.46
CA PHE A 158 5.30 3.58 -6.09
C PHE A 158 4.15 3.54 -5.09
N THR A 159 3.44 4.65 -4.94
CA THR A 159 2.34 4.80 -3.98
C THR A 159 1.06 5.16 -4.73
N ILE A 160 -0.03 4.51 -4.34
CA ILE A 160 -1.38 4.85 -4.77
C ILE A 160 -2.22 5.28 -3.58
N ALA A 161 -3.17 6.18 -3.82
CA ALA A 161 -4.24 6.47 -2.88
C ALA A 161 -5.47 5.62 -3.23
N LEU A 162 -6.16 5.10 -2.22
CA LEU A 162 -7.29 4.19 -2.34
C LEU A 162 -8.52 4.85 -1.69
N ARG A 163 -9.66 4.82 -2.39
CA ARG A 163 -10.91 5.29 -1.81
C ARG A 163 -11.45 4.25 -0.84
N ARG A 164 -12.05 4.70 0.27
CA ARG A 164 -12.65 3.83 1.29
C ARG A 164 -13.53 2.71 0.69
N ARG A 165 -14.43 3.05 -0.23
CA ARG A 165 -15.31 2.06 -0.88
C ARG A 165 -14.55 0.92 -1.58
N PHE A 166 -13.38 1.22 -2.14
CA PHE A 166 -12.55 0.23 -2.81
C PHE A 166 -11.78 -0.61 -1.79
N VAL A 167 -11.29 0.00 -0.71
CA VAL A 167 -10.72 -0.74 0.43
C VAL A 167 -11.75 -1.71 1.01
N ASP A 168 -13.02 -1.30 1.15
CA ASP A 168 -14.09 -2.18 1.62
C ASP A 168 -14.37 -3.35 0.65
N LYS A 169 -14.27 -3.14 -0.68
CA LYS A 169 -14.29 -4.25 -1.65
C LYS A 169 -13.11 -5.20 -1.43
N LEU A 170 -11.90 -4.66 -1.26
CA LEU A 170 -10.69 -5.46 -1.04
C LEU A 170 -10.77 -6.28 0.26
N LYS A 171 -11.41 -5.77 1.33
CA LYS A 171 -11.62 -6.51 2.59
C LYS A 171 -12.44 -7.79 2.42
N ASN A 172 -13.32 -7.84 1.42
CA ASN A 172 -14.18 -8.99 1.18
C ASN A 172 -13.47 -10.15 0.45
N LEU A 173 -12.26 -9.92 -0.05
CA LEU A 173 -11.45 -10.95 -0.68
C LEU A 173 -10.77 -11.82 0.38
N ASP A 174 -10.51 -13.09 0.06
CA ASP A 174 -9.72 -13.94 0.95
C ASP A 174 -8.22 -13.62 0.88
N ARG A 175 -7.77 -13.22 -0.31
CA ARG A 175 -6.37 -12.88 -0.61
C ARG A 175 -6.30 -11.64 -1.47
N ILE A 176 -5.19 -10.92 -1.38
CA ILE A 176 -4.91 -9.75 -2.21
C ILE A 176 -3.90 -10.17 -3.26
N LYS A 177 -4.29 -10.09 -4.53
CA LYS A 177 -3.40 -10.26 -5.67
C LYS A 177 -3.43 -9.01 -6.53
N VAL A 178 -2.25 -8.46 -6.79
CA VAL A 178 -2.06 -7.22 -7.53
C VAL A 178 -1.01 -7.42 -8.60
N THR A 179 -1.33 -6.98 -9.82
CA THR A 179 -0.39 -6.94 -10.95
C THR A 179 -0.11 -5.49 -11.29
N LEU A 180 1.16 -5.09 -11.22
CA LEU A 180 1.64 -3.78 -11.67
C LEU A 180 2.30 -3.97 -13.04
N THR A 181 1.88 -3.20 -14.05
CA THR A 181 2.52 -3.21 -15.37
C THR A 181 3.35 -1.96 -15.54
N SER A 182 4.64 -2.11 -15.85
CA SER A 182 5.53 -0.98 -16.06
C SER A 182 5.30 -0.27 -17.40
N HIS A 183 5.89 0.91 -17.55
CA HIS A 183 5.97 1.64 -18.80
C HIS A 183 6.65 0.89 -19.96
N TYR A 184 7.39 -0.19 -19.67
CA TYR A 184 8.03 -1.08 -20.65
C TYR A 184 7.41 -2.48 -20.68
N ASP A 185 6.15 -2.60 -20.26
CA ASP A 185 5.33 -3.81 -20.39
C ASP A 185 5.81 -5.01 -19.55
N LYS A 186 6.66 -4.77 -18.55
CA LYS A 186 7.01 -5.79 -17.56
C LYS A 186 5.98 -5.82 -16.44
N GLU A 187 5.52 -7.01 -16.11
CA GLU A 187 4.59 -7.24 -15.01
C GLU A 187 5.32 -7.57 -13.71
N PHE A 188 4.79 -7.02 -12.63
CA PHE A 188 5.21 -7.26 -11.25
C PHE A 188 3.99 -7.74 -10.48
N VAL A 189 3.97 -9.03 -10.16
CA VAL A 189 2.83 -9.67 -9.50
C VAL A 189 3.14 -9.88 -8.03
N LEU A 190 2.19 -9.51 -7.17
CA LEU A 190 2.19 -9.83 -5.75
C LEU A 190 0.91 -10.57 -5.39
N GLU A 191 1.04 -11.67 -4.67
CA GLU A 191 -0.08 -12.39 -4.07
C GLU A 191 0.20 -12.63 -2.59
N THR A 192 -0.71 -12.20 -1.72
CA THR A 192 -0.55 -12.31 -0.26
C THR A 192 -1.91 -12.51 0.42
N ASP A 193 -1.90 -13.01 1.64
CA ASP A 193 -3.09 -13.00 2.50
C ASP A 193 -3.63 -11.59 2.66
N ASN A 194 -4.95 -11.49 2.87
CA ASN A 194 -5.62 -10.20 2.96
C ASN A 194 -5.28 -9.48 4.28
N PHE A 195 -4.19 -8.72 4.28
CA PHE A 195 -3.75 -7.92 5.42
C PHE A 195 -4.74 -6.81 5.80
N ILE A 196 -5.54 -6.31 4.85
CA ILE A 196 -6.56 -5.27 5.12
C ILE A 196 -7.62 -5.85 6.04
N LYS A 197 -8.14 -7.05 5.69
CA LYS A 197 -9.09 -7.83 6.50
C LYS A 197 -8.45 -8.29 7.81
N ASN A 198 -7.28 -8.93 7.75
CA ASN A 198 -6.64 -9.60 8.89
C ASN A 198 -6.23 -8.63 10.01
N HIS A 199 -5.95 -7.36 9.68
CA HIS A 199 -5.56 -6.35 10.65
C HIS A 199 -6.66 -5.32 10.94
N GLY A 200 -7.88 -5.50 10.43
CA GLY A 200 -9.03 -4.65 10.73
C GLY A 200 -8.81 -3.19 10.32
N PHE A 201 -8.27 -2.98 9.11
CA PHE A 201 -8.32 -1.67 8.44
C PHE A 201 -9.75 -1.35 7.99
#